data_AF-U1ZA56-F1
#
_entry.id   AF-U1ZA56-F1
#
_cell.length_a   1.000
_cell.length_b   1.000
_cell.length_c   1.000
_cell.angle_alpha   90.00
_cell.angle_beta   90.00
_cell.angle_gamma   90.00
#
_symmetry.space_group_name_H-M   'P 1'
#
loop_
_entity.id
_entity.type
_entity.pdbx_description
1 polymer ?
#
loop_
_entity_poly.entity_id
_entity_poly.type
_entity_poly.pdbx_seq_one_letter_code
_entity_poly.pdbx_strand_id
1 'polypeptide(L)' 'MQEAIDIQLQMPRPVAEALLSSLREELRNGLQVHWYDDRYRTVPDKLRSRRILDDYPALAGHKRTIGALRAALTAAQ' A
#
# COMPACT_ATOMS: atom_id res chain seq x y z
N MET A 1 16.32 -4.36 14.08
CA MET A 1 15.62 -4.98 12.93
C MET A 1 14.20 -5.24 13.37
N GLN A 2 13.19 -4.78 12.63
CA GLN A 2 11.81 -5.21 12.90
C GLN A 2 11.69 -6.68 12.51
N GLU A 3 10.96 -7.46 13.32
CA GLU A 3 10.70 -8.87 13.05
C GLU A 3 9.89 -8.99 11.75
N ALA A 4 10.39 -9.77 10.80
CA ALA A 4 9.71 -9.99 9.54
C ALA A 4 8.61 -11.03 9.73
N ILE A 5 7.39 -10.72 9.30
CA ILE A 5 6.26 -11.65 9.31
C ILE A 5 5.96 -12.05 7.87
N ASP A 6 6.05 -13.36 7.59
CA ASP A 6 5.71 -13.93 6.29
C ASP A 6 4.26 -14.41 6.26
N ILE A 7 3.56 -14.06 5.18
CA ILE A 7 2.17 -14.48 4.93
C ILE A 7 2.15 -15.21 3.59
N GLN A 8 1.78 -16.50 3.60
CA GLN A 8 1.54 -17.27 2.39
C GLN A 8 0.05 -17.30 2.07
N LEU A 9 -0.29 -16.96 0.82
CA LEU A 9 -1.67 -16.87 0.36
C LEU A 9 -1.79 -17.42 -1.06
N GLN A 10 -2.65 -18.40 -1.25
CA GLN A 10 -2.97 -19.01 -2.54
C GLN A 10 -4.36 -18.55 -2.97
N MET A 11 -4.50 -18.10 -4.21
CA MET A 11 -5.79 -17.71 -4.77
C MET A 11 -5.81 -17.82 -6.29
N PRO A 12 -6.99 -17.97 -6.92
CA PRO A 12 -7.11 -17.89 -8.36
C PRO A 12 -6.63 -16.54 -8.90
N ARG A 13 -6.02 -16.52 -10.09
CA ARG A 13 -5.53 -15.31 -10.75
C ARG A 13 -6.57 -14.16 -10.80
N PRO A 14 -7.85 -14.40 -11.16
CA PRO A 14 -8.84 -13.31 -11.18
C PRO A 14 -9.09 -12.68 -9.81
N VAL A 15 -9.00 -13.47 -8.73
CA VAL A 15 -9.17 -12.97 -7.35
C VAL A 15 -7.96 -12.12 -6.95
N ALA A 16 -6.75 -12.54 -7.30
CA ALA A 16 -5.53 -11.77 -7.06
C ALA A 16 -5.53 -10.44 -7.81
N GLU A 17 -5.99 -10.42 -9.06
CA GLU A 17 -6.10 -9.19 -9.86
C GLU A 17 -7.15 -8.24 -9.29
N ALA A 18 -8.32 -8.75 -8.89
CA ALA A 18 -9.35 -7.95 -8.24
C ALA A 18 -8.88 -7.36 -6.90
N LEU A 19 -8.22 -8.17 -6.06
CA LEU A 19 -7.64 -7.71 -4.80
C LEU A 19 -6.57 -6.64 -5.02
N LEU A 20 -5.72 -6.81 -6.02
CA LEU A 20 -4.73 -5.80 -6.40
C LEU A 20 -5.39 -4.47 -6.78
N SER A 21 -6.51 -4.51 -7.49
CA SER A 21 -7.27 -3.30 -7.82
C SER A 21 -7.81 -2.62 -6.56
N SER A 22 -8.49 -3.37 -5.68
CA SER A 22 -9.06 -2.85 -4.42
C SER A 22 -8.00 -2.18 -3.55
N LEU A 23 -6.87 -2.84 -3.33
CA LEU A 23 -5.78 -2.31 -2.51
C LEU A 23 -5.21 -0.99 -3.07
N ARG A 24 -5.15 -0.85 -4.40
CA ARG A 24 -4.68 0.39 -5.04
C ARG A 24 -5.67 1.53 -4.83
N GLU A 25 -6.96 1.25 -4.86
CA GLU A 25 -8.00 2.23 -4.58
C GLU A 25 -8.01 2.64 -3.11
N GLU A 26 -7.95 1.68 -2.19
CA GLU A 26 -7.85 1.92 -0.75
C GLU A 26 -6.62 2.76 -0.40
N LEU A 27 -5.44 2.42 -0.94
CA LEU A 27 -4.22 3.20 -0.74
C LEU A 27 -4.38 4.64 -1.26
N ARG A 28 -4.94 4.81 -2.46
CA ARG A 28 -5.16 6.14 -3.04
C ARG A 28 -6.12 6.97 -2.20
N ASN A 29 -7.25 6.38 -1.80
CA ASN A 29 -8.26 7.04 -1.00
C ASN A 29 -7.71 7.43 0.38
N GLY A 30 -6.98 6.52 1.04
CA GLY A 30 -6.34 6.80 2.32
C GLY A 30 -5.31 7.92 2.25
N LEU A 31 -4.47 7.95 1.22
CA LEU A 31 -3.54 9.06 1.00
C LEU A 31 -4.27 10.38 0.77
N GLN A 32 -5.38 10.36 0.02
CA GLN A 32 -6.18 11.56 -0.28
C GLN A 32 -6.86 12.12 0.97
N VAL A 33 -7.42 11.26 1.83
CA VAL A 33 -8.06 11.66 3.09
C VAL A 33 -7.10 12.48 3.96
N HIS A 34 -5.84 12.04 4.03
CA HIS A 34 -4.83 12.68 4.88
C HIS A 34 -3.99 13.75 4.19
N TRP A 35 -4.16 13.94 2.88
CA TRP A 35 -3.23 14.76 2.09
C TRP A 35 -3.13 16.21 2.56
N TYR A 36 -4.24 16.77 3.04
CA TYR A 36 -4.34 18.16 3.47
C TYR A 36 -4.48 18.33 4.99
N ASP A 37 -4.27 17.27 5.78
CA ASP A 37 -4.24 17.41 7.24
C ASP A 37 -3.13 18.41 7.63
N ASP A 38 -3.43 19.32 8.56
CA ASP A 38 -2.54 20.44 8.94
C ASP A 38 -1.13 19.98 9.32
N ARG A 39 -1.01 18.80 9.93
CA ARG A 39 0.28 18.18 10.30
C ARG A 39 1.22 17.92 9.12
N TYR A 40 0.71 17.88 7.89
CA TYR A 40 1.50 17.68 6.67
C TYR A 40 1.65 18.94 5.82
N ARG A 41 1.10 20.08 6.25
CA ARG A 41 1.09 21.34 5.48
C ARG A 41 2.48 21.85 5.15
N THR A 42 3.47 21.61 6.01
CA THR A 42 4.86 22.04 5.83
C THR A 42 5.74 20.97 5.19
N VAL A 43 5.21 19.76 4.96
CA VAL A 43 5.97 18.66 4.35
C VAL A 43 5.99 18.88 2.83
N PRO A 44 7.16 18.86 2.16
CA PRO A 44 7.22 18.95 0.71
C PRO A 44 6.41 17.84 0.03
N ASP A 45 5.71 18.16 -1.06
CA ASP A 45 4.82 17.23 -1.78
C ASP A 45 5.47 15.88 -2.09
N LYS A 46 6.72 15.90 -2.57
CA LYS A 46 7.51 14.70 -2.89
C LYS A 46 7.79 13.78 -1.69
N LEU A 47 7.67 14.29 -0.47
CA LEU A 47 7.87 13.55 0.78
C LEU A 47 6.56 13.27 1.53
N ARG A 48 5.46 13.96 1.18
CA ARG A 48 4.21 13.90 1.91
C ARG A 48 3.62 12.50 1.95
N SER A 49 3.58 11.80 0.81
CA SER A 49 3.11 10.41 0.78
C SER A 49 3.91 9.51 1.72
N ARG A 50 5.24 9.68 1.78
CA ARG A 50 6.09 8.88 2.68
C ARG A 50 5.75 9.17 4.14
N ARG A 51 5.63 10.44 4.50
CA ARG A 51 5.27 10.85 5.87
C ARG A 51 3.89 10.31 6.28
N ILE A 52 2.89 10.36 5.39
CA ILE A 52 1.57 9.77 5.66
C ILE A 52 1.70 8.26 5.90
N LEU A 53 2.47 7.54 5.10
CA LEU A 53 2.66 6.10 5.29
C LEU A 53 3.38 5.76 6.61
N ASP A 54 4.31 6.59 7.05
CA ASP A 54 4.98 6.42 8.34
C ASP A 54 3.99 6.60 9.51
N ASP A 55 3.01 7.51 9.37
CA ASP A 55 2.00 7.80 10.40
C ASP A 55 0.79 6.84 10.35
N TYR A 56 0.51 6.20 9.20
CA TYR A 56 -0.59 5.25 8.99
C TYR A 56 -0.09 3.87 8.53
N PRO A 57 0.29 2.97 9.46
CA PRO A 57 0.94 1.70 9.12
C PRO A 57 0.07 0.74 8.30
N ALA A 58 -1.26 0.83 8.40
CA ALA A 58 -2.17 0.06 7.54
C ALA A 58 -2.02 0.43 6.06
N LEU A 59 -1.87 1.73 5.74
CA LEU A 59 -1.61 2.21 4.37
C LEU A 59 -0.22 1.79 3.89
N ALA A 60 0.79 1.83 4.77
CA ALA A 60 2.10 1.26 4.48
C ALA A 60 2.02 -0.24 4.15
N GLY A 61 1.18 -0.97 4.89
CA GLY A 61 0.79 -2.34 4.61
C GLY A 61 0.22 -2.51 3.21
N HIS A 62 -0.81 -1.74 2.84
CA HIS A 62 -1.38 -1.78 1.47
C HIS A 62 -0.31 -1.58 0.40
N LYS A 63 0.55 -0.56 0.53
CA LYS A 63 1.64 -0.32 -0.44
C LYS A 63 2.57 -1.52 -0.57
N ARG A 64 2.94 -2.15 0.55
CA ARG A 64 3.82 -3.33 0.56
C ARG A 64 3.13 -4.54 -0.06
N THR A 65 1.88 -4.80 0.30
CA THR A 65 1.06 -5.89 -0.25
C THR A 65 0.85 -5.73 -1.76
N ILE A 66 0.58 -4.52 -2.25
CA ILE A 66 0.49 -4.21 -3.69
C ILE A 66 1.78 -4.62 -4.41
N GLY A 67 2.94 -4.28 -3.84
CA GLY A 67 4.24 -4.65 -4.42
C GLY A 67 4.43 -6.16 -4.50
N ALA A 68 4.17 -6.86 -3.40
CA ALA A 68 4.28 -8.32 -3.32
C ALA A 68 3.32 -9.03 -4.28
N LEU A 69 2.05 -8.59 -4.32
CA LEU A 69 1.02 -9.18 -5.16
C LEU A 69 1.30 -8.96 -6.65
N ARG A 70 1.79 -7.78 -7.03
CA ARG A 70 2.25 -7.52 -8.41
C ARG A 70 3.41 -8.45 -8.80
N ALA A 71 4.39 -8.60 -7.92
CA ALA A 71 5.53 -9.49 -8.18
C ALA A 71 5.08 -10.95 -8.35
N ALA A 72 4.17 -11.42 -7.49
CA ALA A 72 3.62 -12.77 -7.57
C ALA A 72 2.83 -13.00 -8.88
N LEU A 73 1.99 -12.05 -9.28
CA LEU A 73 1.20 -12.12 -10.52
C LEU A 73 2.08 -12.15 -11.78
N THR A 74 3.18 -11.40 -11.79
CA THR A 74 4.18 -11.38 -12.87
C THR A 74 5.01 -12.67 -12.90
N ALA A 75 5.36 -13.23 -11.73
CA ALA A 75 6.12 -14.48 -11.66
C ALA A 75 5.29 -15.72 -12.06
N ALA A 76 3.97 -15.66 -11.91
CA ALA A 76 3.03 -16.72 -12.30
C ALA A 76 2.54 -16.60 -13.76
N GLN A 77 3.24 -15.80 -14.58
CA GLN A 77 2.94 -15.52 -15.98
C GLN A 77 3.82 -16.37 -16.89
#